data_AF-A0A0K0CZR1-F1
#
_entry.id   AF-A0A0K0CZR1-F1
#
_cell.length_a   1.000
_cell.length_b   1.000
_cell.length_c   1.000
_cell.angle_alpha   90.00
_cell.angle_beta   90.00
_cell.angle_gamma   90.00
#
_symmetry.space_group_name_H-M   'P 1'
#
loop_
_entity.id
_entity.type
_entity.pdbx_description
1 polymer ?
#
loop_
_entity_poly.entity_id
_entity_poly.type
_entity_poly.pdbx_seq_one_letter_code
_entity_poly.pdbx_strand_id
1 'polypeptide(L)'
;MFPFPSLHFAILQVLMQRVNVKQDNFKLITMGSHSYIKYKRTTSEEVKYPLFASGSWKPFGNNNMDSGIMAYLQCFEVLRTAIQKQNPRFEIPHRINKDCIAHGTMEYSVKMLLNKEERWTKAMKLLLTNLRTTMVQIIAIRPITI
;
A
#
# COMPACT_ATOMS: atom_id res chain seq x y z
N MET A 1 19.57 -3.69 5.94
CA MET A 1 18.50 -2.66 5.94
C MET A 1 17.84 -2.69 4.58
N PHE A 2 16.79 -3.51 4.39
CA PHE A 2 16.26 -3.80 3.06
C PHE A 2 15.34 -2.66 2.56
N PRO A 3 15.55 -2.11 1.35
CA PRO A 3 14.79 -0.97 0.81
C PRO A 3 13.44 -1.38 0.18
N PHE A 4 12.84 -2.48 0.65
CA PHE A 4 11.71 -3.14 0.00
C PHE A 4 10.42 -2.31 -0.21
N PRO A 5 10.07 -1.27 0.59
CA PRO A 5 8.78 -0.61 0.41
C PRO A 5 8.70 0.23 -0.88
N SER A 6 9.78 0.90 -1.30
CA SER A 6 9.72 2.01 -2.27
C SER A 6 9.16 1.67 -3.66
N LEU A 7 9.45 0.48 -4.20
CA LEU A 7 8.92 0.05 -5.51
C LEU A 7 7.40 -0.16 -5.50
N HIS A 8 6.84 -0.66 -4.40
CA HIS A 8 5.40 -0.92 -4.27
C HIS A 8 4.57 0.37 -4.44
N PHE A 9 5.11 1.49 -3.95
CA PHE A 9 4.41 2.76 -3.95
C PHE A 9 4.33 3.40 -5.33
N ALA A 10 5.42 3.34 -6.09
CA ALA A 10 5.43 3.85 -7.45
C ALA A 10 4.38 3.14 -8.30
N ILE A 11 4.30 1.81 -8.14
CA ILE A 11 3.28 1.00 -8.83
C ILE A 11 1.89 1.43 -8.39
N LEU A 12 1.61 1.52 -7.08
CA LEU A 12 0.27 1.91 -6.60
C LEU A 12 -0.15 3.28 -7.14
N GLN A 13 0.75 4.28 -7.13
CA GLN A 13 0.47 5.61 -7.66
C GLN A 13 0.10 5.57 -9.16
N VAL A 14 0.86 4.84 -9.96
CA VAL A 14 0.59 4.67 -11.40
C VAL A 14 -0.76 3.97 -11.62
N LEU A 15 -1.07 2.92 -10.85
CA LEU A 15 -2.35 2.22 -10.97
C LEU A 15 -3.55 3.11 -10.59
N MET A 16 -3.43 3.92 -9.53
CA MET A 16 -4.48 4.86 -9.13
C MET A 16 -4.74 5.93 -10.20
N GLN A 17 -3.68 6.44 -10.84
CA GLN A 17 -3.81 7.35 -11.98
C GLN A 17 -4.48 6.66 -13.18
N ARG A 18 -4.09 5.42 -13.50
CA ARG A 18 -4.67 4.63 -14.59
C ARG A 18 -6.17 4.38 -14.42
N VAL A 19 -6.65 4.24 -13.19
CA VAL A 19 -8.07 4.00 -12.87
C VAL A 19 -8.84 5.31 -12.63
N ASN A 20 -8.17 6.46 -12.70
CA ASN A 20 -8.72 7.79 -12.42
C ASN A 20 -9.31 7.92 -11.00
N VAL A 21 -8.61 7.36 -10.00
CA VAL A 21 -8.98 7.52 -8.59
C VAL A 21 -8.70 8.96 -8.15
N LYS A 22 -9.75 9.66 -7.68
CA LYS A 22 -9.61 11.01 -7.12
C LYS A 22 -8.81 10.98 -5.82
N GLN A 23 -7.76 11.81 -5.77
CA GLN A 23 -6.81 11.95 -4.65
C GLN A 23 -7.13 13.22 -3.84
N ASP A 24 -8.39 13.37 -3.44
CA ASP A 24 -8.87 14.63 -2.83
C ASP A 24 -8.34 14.80 -1.40
N ASN A 25 -8.42 13.74 -0.60
CA ASN A 25 -8.05 13.73 0.83
C ASN A 25 -6.64 13.19 1.09
N PHE A 26 -6.05 12.48 0.13
CA PHE A 26 -4.72 11.92 0.24
C PHE A 26 -3.97 12.04 -1.10
N LYS A 27 -2.66 12.22 -1.04
CA LYS A 27 -1.78 12.26 -2.22
C LYS A 27 -0.57 11.37 -2.00
N LEU A 28 -0.32 10.48 -2.96
CA LEU A 28 0.90 9.67 -2.98
C LEU A 28 2.04 10.50 -3.57
N ILE A 29 3.17 10.53 -2.87
CA ILE A 29 4.38 11.25 -3.30
C ILE A 29 5.52 10.24 -3.40
N THR A 30 5.84 9.83 -4.63
CA THR A 30 6.97 8.96 -4.94
C THR A 30 8.26 9.77 -5.04
N MET A 31 9.19 9.56 -4.10
CA MET A 31 10.49 10.22 -4.04
C MET A 31 11.61 9.18 -3.88
N GLY A 32 11.53 8.09 -4.66
CA GLY A 32 12.43 6.95 -4.53
C GLY A 32 12.40 6.35 -3.12
N SER A 33 13.54 6.35 -2.43
CA SER A 33 13.71 5.85 -1.07
C SER A 33 13.00 6.68 0.01
N HIS A 34 12.58 7.91 -0.30
CA HIS A 34 11.93 8.82 0.65
C HIS A 34 10.45 9.03 0.32
N SER A 35 9.80 8.03 -0.27
CA SER A 35 8.37 8.11 -0.61
C SER A 35 7.50 8.23 0.65
N TYR A 36 6.41 9.01 0.55
CA TYR A 36 5.46 9.22 1.66
C TYR A 36 4.05 9.49 1.14
N ILE A 37 3.06 9.31 2.00
CA ILE A 37 1.65 9.65 1.72
C ILE A 37 1.30 10.91 2.50
N LYS A 38 0.73 11.91 1.82
CA LYS A 38 0.18 13.11 2.44
C LYS A 38 -1.32 12.95 2.62
N TYR A 39 -1.82 13.22 3.82
CA TYR A 39 -3.26 13.40 4.05
C TYR A 39 -3.55 14.86 4.36
N LYS A 40 -4.60 15.41 3.72
CA LYS A 40 -5.12 16.72 4.05
C LYS A 40 -6.03 16.59 5.28
N ARG A 41 -5.69 17.29 6.36
CA ARG A 41 -6.58 17.42 7.51
C ARG A 41 -7.50 18.62 7.32
N THR A 42 -8.66 18.59 7.97
CA THR A 42 -9.64 19.68 7.99
C THR A 42 -9.07 21.01 8.51
N THR A 43 -7.98 20.97 9.26
CA THR A 43 -7.34 22.10 9.97
C THR A 43 -6.16 22.75 9.22
N SER A 44 -6.13 22.70 7.88
CA SER A 44 -5.05 23.26 7.03
C SER A 44 -3.66 22.62 7.20
N GLU A 45 -3.45 21.74 8.19
CA GLU A 45 -2.20 20.98 8.37
C GLU A 45 -2.19 19.70 7.51
N GLU A 46 -1.07 19.47 6.82
CA GLU A 46 -0.80 18.23 6.09
C GLU A 46 -0.06 17.23 6.98
N VAL A 47 -0.59 16.01 7.11
CA VAL A 47 0.10 14.92 7.82
C VAL A 47 0.86 14.05 6.80
N LYS A 48 2.16 13.83 7.04
CA LYS A 48 3.01 12.96 6.20
C LYS A 48 3.18 11.61 6.88
N TYR A 49 2.86 10.55 6.14
CA TYR A 49 3.09 9.17 6.54
C TYR A 49 4.26 8.62 5.73
N PRO A 50 5.49 8.63 6.28
CA PRO A 50 6.66 8.16 5.57
C PRO A 50 6.65 6.64 5.45
N LEU A 51 7.19 6.16 4.33
CA LEU A 51 7.18 4.74 3.97
C LEU A 51 8.59 4.15 4.06
N PHE A 52 9.46 4.86 4.75
CA PHE A 52 10.85 4.55 4.97
C PHE A 52 11.17 4.75 6.45
N ALA A 53 12.19 4.06 6.94
CA ALA A 53 12.76 4.37 8.25
C ALA A 53 13.60 5.62 8.11
N SER A 54 13.22 6.71 8.77
CA SER A 54 14.12 7.84 9.01
C SER A 54 14.86 7.61 10.34
N GLY A 55 16.19 7.48 10.28
CA GLY A 55 17.07 7.39 11.47
C GLY A 55 17.39 5.96 11.94
N SER A 56 18.14 5.87 13.04
CA SER A 56 18.53 4.61 13.68
C SER A 56 17.27 3.85 14.16
N TRP A 57 17.20 2.55 13.88
CA TRP A 57 16.13 1.66 14.34
C TRP A 57 16.00 1.74 15.87
N LYS A 58 14.98 2.47 16.35
CA LYS A 58 14.64 2.55 17.77
C LYS A 58 13.47 1.61 18.05
N PRO A 59 13.65 0.51 18.79
CA PRO A 59 12.59 -0.46 19.05
C PRO A 59 11.37 0.08 19.82
N PHE A 60 11.46 1.28 20.41
CA PHE A 60 10.41 1.87 21.24
C PHE A 60 9.92 3.26 20.81
N GLY A 61 10.32 3.78 19.64
CA GLY A 61 10.14 5.23 19.40
C GLY A 61 9.94 5.71 17.97
N ASN A 62 9.92 4.85 16.95
CA ASN A 62 9.67 5.32 15.59
C ASN A 62 8.75 4.37 14.80
N ASN A 63 7.44 4.45 15.09
CA ASN A 63 6.36 3.71 14.41
C ASN A 63 5.90 4.38 13.10
N ASN A 64 6.70 5.33 12.58
CA ASN A 64 6.39 6.09 11.39
C ASN A 64 6.18 5.16 10.17
N MET A 65 6.95 4.07 10.08
CA MET A 65 6.84 3.10 9.00
C MET A 65 5.57 2.26 9.09
N ASP A 66 5.14 1.88 10.31
CA ASP A 66 3.87 1.17 10.53
C ASP A 66 2.68 2.08 10.17
N SER A 67 2.72 3.35 10.56
CA SER A 67 1.71 4.32 10.16
C SER A 67 1.69 4.52 8.63
N GLY A 68 2.86 4.53 8.01
CA GLY A 68 3.06 4.55 6.57
C GLY A 68 2.40 3.37 5.84
N ILE A 69 2.71 2.14 6.25
CA ILE A 69 2.15 0.95 5.60
C ILE A 69 0.64 0.83 5.84
N MET A 70 0.12 1.32 6.95
CA MET A 70 -1.33 1.40 7.17
C MET A 70 -2.00 2.37 6.19
N ALA A 71 -1.41 3.56 5.98
CA ALA A 71 -1.87 4.50 4.97
C ALA A 71 -1.80 3.90 3.54
N TYR A 72 -0.78 3.08 3.26
CA TYR A 72 -0.70 2.33 2.00
C TYR A 72 -1.87 1.38 1.80
N LEU A 73 -2.19 0.56 2.82
CA LEU A 73 -3.31 -0.38 2.74
C LEU A 73 -4.64 0.34 2.49
N GLN A 74 -4.84 1.51 3.09
CA GLN A 74 -6.00 2.35 2.81
C GLN A 74 -6.04 2.79 1.34
N CYS A 75 -4.92 3.28 0.80
CA CYS A 75 -4.85 3.68 -0.61
C CYS A 75 -5.10 2.49 -1.56
N PHE A 76 -4.57 1.31 -1.23
CA PHE A 76 -4.82 0.07 -1.97
C PHE A 76 -6.30 -0.32 -1.96
N GLU A 77 -6.97 -0.17 -0.81
CA GLU A 77 -8.39 -0.48 -0.68
C GLU A 77 -9.28 0.47 -1.50
N VAL A 78 -8.92 1.76 -1.57
CA VAL A 78 -9.57 2.73 -2.46
C VAL A 78 -9.42 2.31 -3.92
N LEU A 79 -8.22 1.89 -4.34
CA LEU A 79 -7.98 1.38 -5.70
C LEU A 79 -8.81 0.12 -5.97
N ARG A 80 -8.81 -0.84 -5.05
CA ARG A 80 -9.57 -2.10 -5.14
C ARG A 80 -11.06 -1.81 -5.34
N THR A 81 -11.61 -0.91 -4.54
CA THR A 81 -13.01 -0.48 -4.63
C THR A 81 -13.32 0.20 -5.97
N ALA A 82 -12.41 1.04 -6.49
CA ALA A 82 -12.59 1.69 -7.78
C ALA A 82 -12.58 0.69 -8.95
N ILE A 83 -11.80 -0.38 -8.86
CA ILE A 83 -11.79 -1.47 -9.85
C ILE A 83 -13.06 -2.31 -9.73
N GLN A 84 -13.50 -2.64 -8.51
CA GLN A 84 -14.73 -3.40 -8.31
C GLN A 84 -15.98 -2.70 -8.85
N LYS A 85 -16.01 -1.36 -8.80
CA LYS A 85 -17.09 -0.59 -9.45
C LYS A 85 -17.13 -0.78 -10.97
N GLN A 86 -15.99 -1.06 -11.61
CA GLN A 86 -15.89 -1.32 -13.05
C GLN A 86 -16.03 -2.82 -13.38
N ASN A 87 -15.54 -3.70 -12.51
CA ASN A 87 -15.66 -5.15 -12.62
C ASN A 87 -16.09 -5.75 -11.26
N PRO A 88 -17.39 -5.98 -11.03
CA PRO A 88 -17.90 -6.52 -9.78
C PRO A 88 -17.37 -7.92 -9.43
N ARG A 89 -16.88 -8.68 -10.41
CA ARG A 89 -16.29 -10.02 -10.20
C ARG A 89 -14.82 -9.98 -9.80
N PHE A 90 -14.20 -8.80 -9.76
CA PHE A 90 -12.81 -8.67 -9.37
C PHE A 90 -12.63 -8.94 -7.88
N GLU A 91 -11.74 -9.88 -7.58
CA GLU A 91 -11.29 -10.22 -6.23
C GLU A 91 -9.77 -10.27 -6.16
N ILE A 92 -9.23 -9.88 -5.02
CA ILE A 92 -7.80 -10.03 -4.72
C ILE A 92 -7.54 -11.43 -4.15
N PRO A 93 -6.39 -12.04 -4.46
CA PRO A 93 -6.10 -13.42 -4.04
C PRO A 93 -5.90 -13.56 -2.52
N HIS A 94 -5.47 -12.50 -1.84
CA HIS A 94 -5.26 -12.51 -0.39
C HIS A 94 -6.09 -11.40 0.26
N ARG A 95 -7.06 -11.79 1.08
CA ARG A 95 -7.89 -10.85 1.82
C ARG A 95 -7.04 -10.01 2.77
N ILE A 96 -7.31 -8.70 2.79
CA ILE A 96 -6.71 -7.76 3.74
C ILE A 96 -7.74 -7.51 4.86
N ASN A 97 -7.31 -7.65 6.11
CA ASN A 97 -8.11 -7.39 7.30
C ASN A 97 -7.30 -6.52 8.26
N LYS A 98 -7.69 -5.25 8.43
CA LYS A 98 -6.93 -4.25 9.20
C LYS A 98 -5.47 -4.17 8.73
N ASP A 99 -4.52 -4.62 9.53
CA ASP A 99 -3.10 -4.68 9.25
C ASP A 99 -2.60 -6.06 8.81
N CYS A 100 -3.50 -7.04 8.70
CA CYS A 100 -3.15 -8.42 8.37
C CYS A 100 -3.55 -8.79 6.93
N ILE A 101 -2.75 -9.67 6.33
CA ILE A 101 -3.05 -10.32 5.05
C ILE A 101 -3.25 -11.81 5.31
N ALA A 102 -4.41 -12.32 4.93
CA ALA A 102 -4.79 -13.71 5.12
C ALA A 102 -4.20 -14.61 4.02
N HIS A 103 -3.67 -15.76 4.41
CA HIS A 103 -3.15 -16.78 3.51
C HIS A 103 -3.33 -18.16 4.12
N GLY A 104 -4.25 -18.95 3.54
CA GLY A 104 -4.69 -20.22 4.12
C GLY A 104 -5.39 -19.99 5.46
N THR A 105 -4.95 -20.70 6.50
CA THR A 105 -5.45 -20.58 7.88
C THR A 105 -4.72 -19.53 8.72
N MET A 106 -3.73 -18.85 8.14
CA MET A 106 -2.86 -17.91 8.85
C MET A 106 -3.07 -16.45 8.40
N GLU A 107 -2.80 -15.54 9.31
CA GLU A 107 -2.72 -14.10 9.06
C GLU A 107 -1.30 -13.58 9.30
N TYR A 108 -0.87 -12.65 8.46
CA TYR A 108 0.45 -12.02 8.51
C TYR A 108 0.32 -10.50 8.57
N SER A 109 0.78 -9.89 9.66
CA SER A 109 0.73 -8.42 9.82
C SER A 109 1.77 -7.73 8.93
N VAL A 110 1.37 -6.62 8.32
CA VAL A 110 2.24 -5.72 7.56
C VAL A 110 3.04 -4.77 8.45
N LYS A 111 2.68 -4.67 9.73
CA LYS A 111 3.44 -3.89 10.72
C LYS A 111 4.74 -4.61 11.04
N MET A 112 5.81 -3.83 11.10
CA MET A 112 7.14 -4.34 11.39
C MET A 112 7.40 -4.37 12.90
N LEU A 113 6.80 -3.46 13.67
CA LEU A 113 6.97 -3.39 15.11
C LEU A 113 6.44 -4.67 15.77
N LEU A 114 7.25 -5.26 16.66
CA LEU A 114 6.95 -6.52 17.36
C LEU A 114 6.68 -7.73 16.44
N ASN A 115 7.09 -7.68 15.17
CA ASN A 115 6.89 -8.75 14.21
C ASN A 115 8.20 -9.50 13.93
N LYS A 116 8.12 -10.80 13.63
CA LYS A 116 9.27 -11.57 13.15
C LYS A 116 9.54 -11.19 11.70
N GLU A 117 10.81 -10.96 11.35
CA GLU A 117 11.21 -10.55 10.00
C GLU A 117 10.68 -11.47 8.91
N GLU A 118 10.68 -12.79 9.15
CA GLU A 118 10.12 -13.79 8.22
C GLU A 118 8.61 -13.58 7.98
N ARG A 119 7.83 -13.39 9.05
CA ARG A 119 6.37 -13.19 8.95
C ARG A 119 6.03 -11.87 8.28
N TRP A 120 6.77 -10.81 8.62
CA TRP A 120 6.63 -9.51 7.96
C TRP A 120 6.99 -9.58 6.47
N THR A 121 8.10 -10.24 6.14
CA THR A 121 8.52 -10.45 4.73
C THR A 121 7.47 -11.26 3.96
N LYS A 122 6.87 -12.27 4.59
CA LYS A 122 5.75 -13.03 4.01
C LYS A 122 4.55 -12.11 3.76
N ALA A 123 4.18 -11.23 4.69
CA ALA A 123 3.12 -10.25 4.48
C ALA A 123 3.41 -9.34 3.27
N MET A 124 4.63 -8.82 3.16
CA MET A 124 5.03 -7.98 2.01
C MET A 124 4.94 -8.72 0.68
N LYS A 125 5.36 -10.00 0.64
CA LYS A 125 5.22 -10.85 -0.56
C LYS A 125 3.76 -11.07 -0.95
N LEU A 126 2.87 -11.29 0.02
CA LEU A 126 1.44 -11.44 -0.24
C LEU A 126 0.81 -10.13 -0.76
N LEU A 127 1.24 -9.00 -0.22
CA LEU A 127 0.82 -7.67 -0.69
C LEU A 127 1.24 -7.42 -2.15
N LEU A 128 2.44 -7.86 -2.55
CA LEU A 128 2.88 -7.84 -3.95
C LEU A 128 2.00 -8.68 -4.86
N THR A 129 1.64 -9.88 -4.43
CA THR A 129 0.75 -10.76 -5.19
C THR A 129 -0.60 -10.07 -5.44
N ASN A 130 -1.17 -9.45 -4.39
CA ASN A 130 -2.39 -8.65 -4.54
C ASN A 130 -2.21 -7.51 -5.55
N LEU A 131 -1.12 -6.74 -5.44
CA LEU A 131 -0.83 -5.63 -6.36
C LEU A 131 -0.66 -6.08 -7.81
N ARG A 132 0.01 -7.21 -8.03
CA ARG A 132 0.18 -7.82 -9.36
C ARG A 132 -1.16 -8.19 -9.96
N THR A 133 -2.04 -8.86 -9.22
CA THR A 133 -3.37 -9.23 -9.72
C THR A 133 -4.20 -7.99 -10.06
N THR A 134 -4.15 -6.96 -9.21
CA THR A 134 -4.78 -5.66 -9.47
C THR A 134 -4.26 -5.01 -10.75
N MET A 135 -2.95 -5.05 -11.00
CA MET A 135 -2.34 -4.55 -12.23
C MET A 135 -2.84 -5.28 -13.48
N VAL A 136 -2.87 -6.62 -13.45
CA VAL A 136 -3.40 -7.44 -14.55
C VAL A 136 -4.86 -7.09 -14.83
N GLN A 137 -5.67 -6.91 -13.79
CA GLN A 137 -7.06 -6.52 -13.96
C GLN A 137 -7.22 -5.12 -14.59
N ILE A 138 -6.40 -4.16 -14.20
CA ILE A 138 -6.42 -2.81 -14.79
C ILE A 138 -6.08 -2.86 -16.27
N ILE A 139 -5.06 -3.64 -16.65
CA ILE A 139 -4.67 -3.82 -18.05
C ILE A 139 -5.81 -4.46 -18.85
N ALA A 140 -6.53 -5.42 -18.27
CA ALA A 140 -7.69 -6.04 -18.91
C ALA A 140 -8.87 -5.06 -19.11
N ILE A 141 -9.11 -4.14 -18.17
CA ILE A 141 -10.19 -3.14 -18.27
C ILE A 141 -9.82 -1.99 -19.20
N ARG A 142 -8.54 -1.59 -19.21
CA ARG A 142 -8.00 -0.49 -20.01
C ARG A 142 -6.80 -1.00 -20.81
N PRO A 143 -7.03 -1.73 -21.92
CA PRO A 143 -5.94 -2.14 -22.78
C PRO A 143 -5.12 -0.92 -23.18
N ILE A 144 -3.80 -1.08 -23.18
CA ILE A 144 -2.89 0.00 -23.59
C ILE A 144 -3.11 0.17 -25.09
N THR A 145 -3.84 1.21 -25.48
CA THR A 145 -3.86 1.65 -26.88
C THR A 145 -2.46 2.16 -27.21
N ILE A 146 -1.74 1.42 -28.04
CA ILE A 146 -0.45 1.83 -28.63
C ILE A 146 -0.76 2.71 -29.83
#